data_AF-A0A832GLC3-F1
#
_entry.id   AF-A0A832GLC3-F1
#
_cell.length_a   1.000
_cell.length_b   1.000
_cell.length_c   1.000
_cell.angle_alpha   90.00
_cell.angle_beta   90.00
_cell.angle_gamma   90.00
#
_symmetry.space_group_name_H-M   'P 1'
#
loop_
_entity.id
_entity.type
_entity.pdbx_description
1 polymer ?
#
loop_
_entity_poly.entity_id
_entity_poly.type
_entity_poly.pdbx_seq_one_letter_code
_entity_poly.pdbx_strand_id
1 'polypeptide(L)'
;VHVWVNCHPLWPGSSWPNDPRHILNRFPEIQTENVNGERITEVGYGMDWGHPLANEWFARVVLDIVSRYDIDGIHFDYIRYTGERWGYNPVSVARFNRRYGRTGKPDPTDPLWKQWRRDQVSAVVRKIYAQATALKPRLKVSGALITWGDGPQTSDDWVNRSAYRAVFQDWQGWLKEGILDMAIPMVYYDESNPSRAAFFRNWATFLKDHQHGRIGVVGIGNYLNSIENTLKQVEFARAPSPAGNRAYGVNFFSYAATTGVGTEEGSRRYDEAFYRALGDYFGAWVPTPPMAWKLAPTAGHLMGAVLDARTLTPVDGATVEVYREGSLVRTLTTDGNGFFAAVHLPAGVYALIARAEGLPARSLGTVWVTAGLGVNLPVLLGEAEAHIVRRIESLAALPDGTPVLLLNKVVAADWLQPDALLQIRDALGEATVAARVDAPTLPLLQGDRAAVLGTLRKQSDGTGVIEQARVHWLGAL
;
A
#
# COMPACT_ATOMS: atom_id res chain seq x y z
N VAL A 1 2.30 19.89 -1.96
CA VAL A 1 1.20 19.39 -1.11
C VAL A 1 1.16 17.87 -1.11
N HIS A 2 1.08 17.24 0.07
CA HIS A 2 0.85 15.80 0.21
C HIS A 2 -0.59 15.56 0.67
N VAL A 3 -1.29 14.62 0.05
CA VAL A 3 -2.64 14.22 0.48
C VAL A 3 -2.54 13.33 1.71
N TRP A 4 -3.15 13.74 2.81
CA TRP A 4 -3.30 12.92 4.01
C TRP A 4 -4.41 11.89 3.79
N VAL A 5 -4.07 10.61 3.89
CA VAL A 5 -5.01 9.50 3.69
C VAL A 5 -5.13 8.70 4.97
N ASN A 6 -6.35 8.59 5.50
CA ASN A 6 -6.66 7.68 6.59
C ASN A 6 -6.82 6.27 6.05
N CYS A 7 -5.93 5.37 6.47
CA CYS A 7 -5.81 4.05 5.88
C CYS A 7 -6.74 3.01 6.53
N HIS A 8 -6.75 2.88 7.86
CA HIS A 8 -7.56 1.86 8.56
C HIS A 8 -9.05 2.23 8.74
N PRO A 9 -9.42 3.48 9.11
CA PRO A 9 -10.81 3.85 9.32
C PRO A 9 -11.64 3.78 8.03
N LEU A 10 -12.80 3.12 8.10
CA LEU A 10 -13.83 3.08 7.05
C LEU A 10 -14.97 4.05 7.34
N TRP A 11 -15.41 4.13 8.59
CA TRP A 11 -16.53 4.97 9.00
C TRP A 11 -16.38 5.38 10.47
N PRO A 12 -16.38 6.68 10.80
CA PRO A 12 -16.13 7.15 12.15
C PRO A 12 -17.36 7.03 13.08
N GLY A 13 -18.55 6.81 12.52
CA GLY A 13 -19.79 6.74 13.29
C GLY A 13 -19.89 5.45 14.10
N SER A 14 -20.58 5.52 15.24
CA SER A 14 -20.99 4.35 16.03
C SER A 14 -22.21 3.62 15.45
N SER A 15 -22.93 4.27 14.53
CA SER A 15 -24.01 3.69 13.75
C SER A 15 -23.55 3.32 12.34
N TRP A 16 -24.23 2.36 11.73
CA TRP A 16 -23.98 1.92 10.37
C TRP A 16 -24.28 3.03 9.34
N PRO A 17 -23.48 3.17 8.26
CA PRO A 17 -23.73 4.20 7.23
C PRO A 17 -25.04 3.94 6.47
N ASN A 18 -25.78 5.00 6.14
CA ASN A 18 -27.10 4.89 5.49
C ASN A 18 -27.05 4.83 3.95
N ASP A 19 -25.96 5.29 3.31
CA ASP A 19 -25.86 5.27 1.84
C ASP A 19 -25.58 3.84 1.34
N PRO A 20 -26.48 3.21 0.56
CA PRO A 20 -26.30 1.84 0.08
C PRO A 20 -25.04 1.65 -0.77
N ARG A 21 -24.45 2.73 -1.31
CA ARG A 21 -23.20 2.70 -2.09
C ARG A 21 -21.95 2.66 -1.22
N HIS A 22 -22.07 2.99 0.07
CA HIS A 22 -20.94 2.97 1.00
C HIS A 22 -20.30 1.58 1.05
N ILE A 23 -18.97 1.52 1.16
CA ILE A 23 -18.24 0.26 1.07
C ILE A 23 -18.69 -0.78 2.11
N LEU A 24 -19.00 -0.34 3.33
CA LEU A 24 -19.58 -1.20 4.37
C LEU A 24 -20.95 -1.79 3.99
N ASN A 25 -21.79 -1.06 3.27
CA ASN A 25 -23.08 -1.58 2.80
C ASN A 25 -22.93 -2.58 1.67
N ARG A 26 -21.93 -2.39 0.81
CA ARG A 26 -21.66 -3.28 -0.33
C ARG A 26 -20.89 -4.54 0.06
N PHE A 27 -19.95 -4.42 0.99
CA PHE A 27 -19.02 -5.47 1.40
C PHE A 27 -18.77 -5.41 2.92
N PRO A 28 -19.77 -5.71 3.76
CA PRO A 28 -19.62 -5.66 5.22
C PRO A 28 -18.54 -6.60 5.77
N GLU A 29 -18.19 -7.64 5.04
CA GLU A 29 -17.19 -8.66 5.41
C GLU A 29 -15.74 -8.15 5.44
N ILE A 30 -15.44 -6.97 4.90
CA ILE A 30 -14.08 -6.41 4.86
C ILE A 30 -13.58 -5.87 6.21
N GLN A 31 -14.47 -5.76 7.19
CA GLN A 31 -14.17 -5.16 8.48
C GLN A 31 -13.14 -5.97 9.27
N THR A 32 -12.29 -5.26 10.02
CA THR A 32 -11.50 -5.90 11.05
C THR A 32 -12.39 -6.32 12.22
N GLU A 33 -11.99 -7.39 12.89
CA GLU A 33 -12.50 -7.73 14.21
C GLU A 33 -11.33 -8.05 15.15
N ASN A 34 -11.58 -7.92 16.45
CA ASN A 34 -10.65 -8.40 17.46
C ASN A 34 -10.85 -9.91 17.70
N VAL A 35 -9.96 -10.52 18.48
CA VAL A 35 -10.01 -11.97 18.76
C VAL A 35 -11.35 -12.45 19.34
N ASN A 36 -12.07 -11.56 20.04
CA ASN A 36 -13.39 -11.81 20.65
C ASN A 36 -14.57 -11.55 19.69
N GLY A 37 -14.33 -11.05 18.46
CA GLY A 37 -15.35 -10.74 17.46
C GLY A 37 -15.92 -9.32 17.52
N GLU A 38 -15.36 -8.42 18.33
CA GLU A 38 -15.76 -7.00 18.35
C GLU A 38 -15.21 -6.27 17.12
N ARG A 39 -16.01 -5.36 16.55
CA ARG A 39 -15.72 -4.69 15.27
C ARG A 39 -15.54 -3.17 15.37
N ILE A 40 -15.83 -2.58 16.53
CA ILE A 40 -15.66 -1.15 16.76
C ILE A 40 -14.26 -0.90 17.31
N THR A 41 -13.45 -0.21 16.52
CA THR A 41 -12.09 0.21 16.85
C THR A 41 -12.10 1.58 17.56
N GLU A 42 -10.92 2.07 17.94
CA GLU A 42 -10.73 3.43 18.44
C GLU A 42 -11.07 4.53 17.42
N VAL A 43 -11.19 4.16 16.14
CA VAL A 43 -11.52 5.06 15.02
C VAL A 43 -12.88 4.74 14.37
N GLY A 44 -13.76 4.02 15.07
CA GLY A 44 -15.04 3.55 14.54
C GLY A 44 -14.89 2.21 13.81
N TYR A 45 -15.51 2.05 12.64
CA TYR A 45 -15.36 0.85 11.84
C TYR A 45 -14.05 0.88 11.06
N GLY A 46 -13.22 -0.16 11.19
CA GLY A 46 -11.94 -0.29 10.49
C GLY A 46 -11.92 -1.44 9.48
N MET A 47 -11.04 -1.36 8.48
CA MET A 47 -10.81 -2.43 7.51
C MET A 47 -9.76 -3.45 7.97
N ASP A 48 -9.86 -4.69 7.53
CA ASP A 48 -8.81 -5.71 7.77
C ASP A 48 -7.84 -5.81 6.59
N TRP A 49 -6.56 -5.53 6.84
CA TRP A 49 -5.51 -5.61 5.82
C TRP A 49 -5.32 -7.02 5.24
N GLY A 50 -5.71 -8.06 5.98
CA GLY A 50 -5.69 -9.44 5.54
C GLY A 50 -6.91 -9.88 4.73
N HIS A 51 -7.88 -9.00 4.52
CA HIS A 51 -8.97 -9.25 3.58
C HIS A 51 -8.58 -8.75 2.17
N PRO A 52 -8.50 -9.62 1.14
CA PRO A 52 -8.03 -9.22 -0.19
C PRO A 52 -8.80 -8.04 -0.80
N LEU A 53 -10.14 -8.06 -0.70
CA LEU A 53 -11.00 -6.98 -1.17
C LEU A 53 -10.74 -5.64 -0.46
N ALA A 54 -10.47 -5.64 0.85
CA ALA A 54 -10.17 -4.42 1.61
C ALA A 54 -8.86 -3.79 1.14
N ASN A 55 -7.83 -4.64 1.01
CA ASN A 55 -6.51 -4.26 0.53
C ASN A 55 -6.58 -3.67 -0.89
N GLU A 56 -7.31 -4.32 -1.80
CA GLU A 56 -7.48 -3.85 -3.17
C GLU A 56 -8.30 -2.56 -3.24
N TRP A 57 -9.42 -2.48 -2.52
CA TRP A 57 -10.25 -1.28 -2.47
C TRP A 57 -9.44 -0.07 -2.00
N PHE A 58 -8.71 -0.20 -0.89
CA PHE A 58 -7.89 0.89 -0.37
C PHE A 58 -6.80 1.31 -1.37
N ALA A 59 -6.11 0.35 -1.99
CA ALA A 59 -5.11 0.66 -3.00
C ALA A 59 -5.71 1.41 -4.19
N ARG A 60 -6.87 1.00 -4.68
CA ARG A 60 -7.58 1.69 -5.78
C ARG A 60 -8.01 3.10 -5.40
N VAL A 61 -8.51 3.34 -4.19
CA VAL A 61 -8.84 4.70 -3.71
C VAL A 61 -7.61 5.61 -3.74
N VAL A 62 -6.47 5.12 -3.25
CA VAL A 62 -5.23 5.92 -3.27
C VAL A 62 -4.76 6.17 -4.70
N LEU A 63 -4.83 5.18 -5.58
CA LEU A 63 -4.41 5.34 -6.98
C LEU A 63 -5.34 6.26 -7.78
N ASP A 64 -6.64 6.28 -7.47
CA ASP A 64 -7.60 7.23 -8.04
C ASP A 64 -7.27 8.68 -7.65
N ILE A 65 -6.89 8.90 -6.38
CA ILE A 65 -6.38 10.20 -5.92
C ILE A 65 -5.11 10.59 -6.71
N VAL A 66 -4.17 9.66 -6.87
CA VAL A 66 -2.90 9.92 -7.56
C VAL A 66 -3.10 10.23 -9.04
N SER A 67 -4.05 9.57 -9.70
CA SER A 67 -4.29 9.74 -11.14
C SER A 67 -5.09 11.00 -11.47
N ARG A 68 -5.99 11.44 -10.58
CA ARG A 68 -6.90 12.57 -10.85
C ARG A 68 -6.43 13.92 -10.33
N TYR A 69 -5.54 13.96 -9.33
CA TYR A 69 -5.14 15.21 -8.68
C TYR A 69 -3.65 15.54 -8.91
N ASP A 70 -3.37 16.83 -9.12
CA ASP A 70 -1.98 17.31 -9.17
C ASP A 70 -1.39 17.48 -7.77
N ILE A 71 -0.90 16.37 -7.21
CA ILE A 71 -0.33 16.29 -5.87
C ILE A 71 1.17 15.93 -5.91
N ASP A 72 1.93 16.39 -4.92
CA ASP A 72 3.37 16.08 -4.80
C ASP A 72 3.63 14.74 -4.09
N GLY A 73 2.65 14.26 -3.33
CA GLY A 73 2.79 13.07 -2.53
C GLY A 73 1.52 12.63 -1.83
N ILE A 74 1.62 11.45 -1.22
CA ILE A 74 0.64 10.89 -0.32
C ILE A 74 1.27 10.73 1.06
N HIS A 75 0.46 10.92 2.10
CA HIS A 75 0.84 10.77 3.50
C HIS A 75 -0.13 9.82 4.17
N PHE A 76 0.33 8.60 4.46
CA PHE A 76 -0.47 7.59 5.12
C PHE A 76 -0.60 7.85 6.61
N ASP A 77 -1.82 7.87 7.12
CA ASP A 77 -2.11 7.79 8.55
C ASP A 77 -2.95 6.54 8.84
N TYR A 78 -2.82 5.97 10.03
CA TYR A 78 -3.50 4.72 10.39
C TYR A 78 -3.17 3.53 9.48
N ILE A 79 -2.02 3.51 8.79
CA ILE A 79 -1.58 2.33 8.01
C ILE A 79 -1.04 1.21 8.91
N ARG A 80 -1.93 0.61 9.69
CA ARG A 80 -1.64 -0.35 10.77
C ARG A 80 -2.92 -1.02 11.25
N TYR A 81 -2.80 -1.99 12.17
CA TYR A 81 -3.94 -2.43 12.98
C TYR A 81 -4.03 -1.61 14.28
N THR A 82 -5.21 -1.56 14.90
CA THR A 82 -5.45 -0.92 16.22
C THR A 82 -4.54 -1.47 17.33
N GLY A 83 -4.21 -2.76 17.28
CA GLY A 83 -3.35 -3.39 18.28
C GLY A 83 -3.27 -4.90 18.15
N GLU A 84 -2.58 -5.53 19.10
CA GLU A 84 -2.18 -6.94 19.01
C GLU A 84 -3.36 -7.91 19.02
N ARG A 85 -4.53 -7.48 19.51
CA ARG A 85 -5.75 -8.30 19.55
C ARG A 85 -6.64 -8.13 18.31
N TRP A 86 -6.25 -7.29 17.34
CA TRP A 86 -7.01 -7.00 16.11
C TRP A 86 -6.45 -7.74 14.89
N GLY A 87 -7.20 -7.71 13.79
CA GLY A 87 -6.85 -8.40 12.53
C GLY A 87 -7.41 -9.81 12.40
N TYR A 88 -8.45 -10.15 13.18
CA TYR A 88 -9.06 -11.48 13.23
C TYR A 88 -10.20 -11.68 12.24
N ASN A 89 -10.26 -10.89 11.17
CA ASN A 89 -11.23 -11.10 10.10
C ASN A 89 -11.24 -12.57 9.64
N PRO A 90 -12.40 -13.22 9.50
CA PRO A 90 -12.48 -14.65 9.17
C PRO A 90 -11.75 -15.04 7.88
N VAL A 91 -11.76 -14.18 6.86
CA VAL A 91 -11.02 -14.42 5.60
C VAL A 91 -9.52 -14.35 5.83
N SER A 92 -9.03 -13.37 6.59
CA SER A 92 -7.61 -13.25 6.97
C SER A 92 -7.12 -14.50 7.74
N VAL A 93 -7.89 -14.94 8.74
CA VAL A 93 -7.58 -16.14 9.53
C VAL A 93 -7.59 -17.40 8.65
N ALA A 94 -8.56 -17.54 7.74
CA ALA A 94 -8.61 -18.68 6.82
C ALA A 94 -7.40 -18.71 5.86
N ARG A 95 -6.96 -17.55 5.37
CA ARG A 95 -5.76 -17.42 4.53
C ARG A 95 -4.49 -17.78 5.31
N PHE A 96 -4.34 -17.28 6.53
CA PHE A 96 -3.24 -17.66 7.42
C PHE A 96 -3.20 -19.18 7.67
N ASN A 97 -4.35 -19.76 8.02
CA ASN A 97 -4.48 -21.19 8.27
C ASN A 97 -4.07 -22.03 7.07
N ARG A 98 -4.52 -21.66 5.86
CA ARG A 98 -4.12 -22.30 4.61
C ARG A 98 -2.61 -22.18 4.37
N ARG A 99 -2.04 -20.98 4.57
CA ARG A 99 -0.63 -20.69 4.29
C ARG A 99 0.36 -21.46 5.17
N TYR A 100 -0.04 -21.77 6.40
CA TYR A 100 0.83 -22.37 7.42
C TYR A 100 0.34 -23.73 7.93
N GLY A 101 -0.68 -24.33 7.29
CA GLY A 101 -1.26 -25.61 7.72
C GLY A 101 -1.81 -25.56 9.16
N ARG A 102 -2.43 -24.44 9.54
CA ARG A 102 -3.03 -24.22 10.87
C ARG A 102 -4.56 -24.30 10.81
N THR A 103 -5.21 -24.27 11.97
CA THR A 103 -6.67 -24.25 12.11
C THR A 103 -7.08 -23.35 13.28
N GLY A 104 -8.35 -22.94 13.32
CA GLY A 104 -8.89 -22.11 14.39
C GLY A 104 -8.40 -20.65 14.37
N LYS A 105 -8.65 -19.93 15.46
CA LYS A 105 -8.12 -18.57 15.67
C LYS A 105 -6.71 -18.67 16.28
N PRO A 106 -5.68 -18.07 15.66
CA PRO A 106 -4.33 -18.08 16.23
C PRO A 106 -4.25 -17.26 17.52
N ASP A 107 -3.36 -17.66 18.43
CA ASP A 107 -3.08 -16.88 19.64
C ASP A 107 -2.55 -15.48 19.27
N PRO A 108 -3.00 -14.38 19.91
CA PRO A 108 -2.52 -13.03 19.60
C PRO A 108 -1.00 -12.87 19.69
N THR A 109 -0.35 -13.68 20.53
CA THR A 109 1.09 -13.68 20.78
C THR A 109 1.87 -14.58 19.82
N ASP A 110 1.21 -15.41 19.01
CA ASP A 110 1.85 -16.32 18.05
C ASP A 110 2.76 -15.52 17.08
N PRO A 111 4.07 -15.82 17.04
CA PRO A 111 5.01 -15.07 16.20
C PRO A 111 4.69 -15.16 14.70
N LEU A 112 4.15 -16.28 14.22
CA LEU A 112 3.73 -16.42 12.82
C LEU A 112 2.51 -15.56 12.52
N TRP A 113 1.55 -15.48 13.45
CA TRP A 113 0.36 -14.63 13.28
C TRP A 113 0.70 -13.14 13.33
N LYS A 114 1.65 -12.75 14.19
CA LYS A 114 2.20 -11.39 14.20
C LYS A 114 2.90 -11.06 12.88
N GLN A 115 3.71 -11.98 12.36
CA GLN A 115 4.38 -11.80 11.06
C GLN A 115 3.37 -11.70 9.92
N TRP A 116 2.39 -12.60 9.88
CA TRP A 116 1.32 -12.59 8.88
C TRP A 116 0.64 -11.22 8.79
N ARG A 117 0.23 -10.64 9.94
CA ARG A 117 -0.41 -9.32 9.99
C ARG A 117 0.53 -8.20 9.53
N ARG A 118 1.82 -8.24 9.89
CA ARG A 118 2.83 -7.30 9.34
C ARG A 118 2.96 -7.40 7.83
N ASP A 119 2.94 -8.63 7.30
CA ASP A 119 3.03 -8.88 5.86
C ASP A 119 1.82 -8.30 5.13
N GLN A 120 0.62 -8.39 5.71
CA GLN A 120 -0.59 -7.82 5.11
C GLN A 120 -0.54 -6.29 5.01
N VAL A 121 -0.09 -5.61 6.07
CA VAL A 121 0.10 -4.15 6.04
C VAL A 121 1.20 -3.77 5.03
N SER A 122 2.32 -4.50 5.04
CA SER A 122 3.44 -4.22 4.12
C SER A 122 3.07 -4.49 2.66
N ALA A 123 2.21 -5.48 2.39
CA ALA A 123 1.72 -5.77 1.05
C ALA A 123 0.92 -4.61 0.44
N VAL A 124 0.04 -3.97 1.23
CA VAL A 124 -0.72 -2.81 0.72
C VAL A 124 0.18 -1.60 0.48
N VAL A 125 1.15 -1.33 1.36
CA VAL A 125 2.14 -0.24 1.18
C VAL A 125 2.95 -0.48 -0.09
N ARG A 126 3.43 -1.71 -0.31
CA ARG A 126 4.19 -2.10 -1.51
C ARG A 126 3.36 -1.95 -2.78
N LYS A 127 2.10 -2.41 -2.76
CA LYS A 127 1.18 -2.30 -3.90
C LYS A 127 0.96 -0.85 -4.30
N ILE A 128 0.63 0.00 -3.33
CA ILE A 128 0.42 1.43 -3.58
C ILE A 128 1.71 2.08 -4.08
N TYR A 129 2.85 1.85 -3.40
CA TYR A 129 4.12 2.47 -3.79
C TYR A 129 4.51 2.12 -5.25
N ALA A 130 4.45 0.84 -5.62
CA ALA A 130 4.86 0.37 -6.94
C ALA A 130 3.95 0.92 -8.04
N GLN A 131 2.62 0.87 -7.84
CA GLN A 131 1.63 1.36 -8.81
C GLN A 131 1.66 2.90 -8.89
N ALA A 132 1.67 3.61 -7.77
CA ALA A 132 1.68 5.07 -7.75
C ALA A 132 2.97 5.66 -8.34
N THR A 133 4.12 5.01 -8.13
CA THR A 133 5.38 5.44 -8.77
C THR A 133 5.38 5.16 -10.27
N ALA A 134 4.70 4.10 -10.74
CA ALA A 134 4.53 3.87 -12.18
C ALA A 134 3.62 4.93 -12.84
N LEU A 135 2.56 5.36 -12.14
CA LEU A 135 1.66 6.42 -12.61
C LEU A 135 2.33 7.80 -12.59
N LYS A 136 2.96 8.16 -11.46
CA LYS A 136 3.56 9.47 -11.22
C LYS A 136 4.95 9.28 -10.61
N PRO A 137 6.02 9.10 -11.42
CA PRO A 137 7.37 8.76 -10.93
C PRO A 137 7.99 9.73 -9.92
N ARG A 138 7.53 10.99 -9.89
CA ARG A 138 7.98 12.02 -8.94
C ARG A 138 7.13 12.11 -7.67
N LEU A 139 6.05 11.35 -7.56
CA LEU A 139 5.20 11.29 -6.36
C LEU A 139 6.00 10.75 -5.17
N LYS A 140 5.85 11.41 -4.02
CA LYS A 140 6.47 11.04 -2.75
C LYS A 140 5.49 10.26 -1.88
N VAL A 141 5.92 9.12 -1.35
CA VAL A 141 5.13 8.31 -0.42
C VAL A 141 5.68 8.49 1.00
N SER A 142 4.84 8.99 1.90
CA SER A 142 5.20 9.24 3.30
C SER A 142 4.16 8.66 4.26
N GLY A 143 4.45 8.63 5.55
CA GLY A 143 3.47 8.20 6.54
C GLY A 143 3.71 8.72 7.95
N ALA A 144 2.63 8.80 8.71
CA ALA A 144 2.59 9.03 10.15
C ALA A 144 2.85 7.70 10.86
N LEU A 145 4.00 7.61 11.52
CA LEU A 145 4.53 6.34 12.02
C LEU A 145 4.51 6.25 13.54
N ILE A 146 4.13 5.08 14.06
CA ILE A 146 3.95 4.84 15.48
C ILE A 146 5.30 4.77 16.18
N THR A 147 5.34 5.41 17.35
CA THR A 147 6.49 5.43 18.26
C THR A 147 6.07 5.24 19.71
N TRP A 148 4.95 4.57 20.00
CA TRP A 148 4.43 4.44 21.37
C TRP A 148 5.42 3.75 22.31
N GLY A 149 5.73 4.41 23.43
CA GLY A 149 6.72 3.96 24.42
C GLY A 149 8.15 4.32 24.03
N ASP A 150 9.12 3.77 24.77
CA ASP A 150 10.52 4.10 24.55
C ASP A 150 11.03 3.65 23.17
N GLY A 151 11.90 4.45 22.58
CA GLY A 151 12.52 4.18 21.28
C GLY A 151 13.56 3.06 21.34
N PRO A 152 13.89 2.45 20.20
CA PRO A 152 14.93 1.43 20.14
C PRO A 152 16.28 2.05 20.50
N GLN A 153 17.01 1.40 21.39
CA GLN A 153 18.38 1.79 21.74
C GLN A 153 19.43 1.12 20.83
N THR A 154 19.04 0.02 20.18
CA THR A 154 19.83 -0.70 19.18
C THR A 154 18.96 -1.08 17.98
N SER A 155 19.58 -1.47 16.87
CA SER A 155 18.84 -1.96 15.70
C SER A 155 17.99 -3.20 16.00
N ASP A 156 18.50 -4.11 16.84
CA ASP A 156 17.81 -5.36 17.21
C ASP A 156 16.58 -5.11 18.09
N ASP A 157 16.55 -3.99 18.80
CA ASP A 157 15.45 -3.63 19.68
C ASP A 157 14.18 -3.20 18.92
N TRP A 158 14.30 -2.94 17.62
CA TRP A 158 13.19 -2.57 16.73
C TRP A 158 12.00 -3.54 16.82
N VAL A 159 12.28 -4.85 16.80
CA VAL A 159 11.24 -5.87 16.81
C VAL A 159 10.44 -5.91 18.11
N ASN A 160 10.99 -5.32 19.16
CA ASN A 160 10.35 -5.17 20.46
C ASN A 160 9.62 -3.84 20.62
N ARG A 161 9.52 -2.99 19.59
CA ARG A 161 8.78 -1.72 19.69
C ARG A 161 7.33 -1.86 19.26
N SER A 162 6.47 -0.96 19.75
CA SER A 162 5.01 -0.98 19.52
C SER A 162 4.64 -1.03 18.04
N ALA A 163 5.31 -0.24 17.21
CA ALA A 163 5.16 -0.22 15.76
C ALA A 163 5.25 -1.63 15.16
N TYR A 164 6.31 -2.37 15.48
CA TYR A 164 6.53 -3.71 14.95
C TYR A 164 5.71 -4.80 15.65
N ARG A 165 5.69 -4.78 16.99
CA ARG A 165 5.18 -5.90 17.80
C ARG A 165 3.67 -5.87 18.01
N ALA A 166 3.07 -4.68 18.08
CA ALA A 166 1.70 -4.50 18.57
C ALA A 166 0.73 -4.02 17.48
N VAL A 167 1.15 -3.09 16.62
CA VAL A 167 0.28 -2.52 15.58
C VAL A 167 0.68 -2.93 14.15
N PHE A 168 1.78 -3.68 14.02
CA PHE A 168 2.24 -4.29 12.77
C PHE A 168 2.60 -3.29 11.65
N GLN A 169 3.04 -2.10 12.03
CA GLN A 169 3.52 -1.04 11.15
C GLN A 169 5.05 -1.11 11.03
N ASP A 170 5.57 -2.04 10.21
CA ASP A 170 7.01 -2.26 10.05
C ASP A 170 7.69 -1.19 9.17
N TRP A 171 7.67 0.06 9.64
CA TRP A 171 8.16 1.18 8.86
C TRP A 171 9.69 1.17 8.66
N GLN A 172 10.46 0.54 9.54
CA GLN A 172 11.89 0.33 9.29
C GLN A 172 12.09 -0.62 8.10
N GLY A 173 11.31 -1.70 8.02
CA GLY A 173 11.26 -2.60 6.87
C GLY A 173 10.88 -1.86 5.59
N TRP A 174 9.91 -0.93 5.64
CA TRP A 174 9.48 -0.15 4.48
C TRP A 174 10.56 0.80 3.95
N LEU A 175 11.35 1.40 4.83
CA LEU A 175 12.52 2.22 4.44
C LEU A 175 13.61 1.36 3.81
N LYS A 176 13.92 0.20 4.40
CA LYS A 176 14.90 -0.77 3.89
C LYS A 176 14.54 -1.29 2.50
N GLU A 177 13.27 -1.66 2.32
CA GLU A 177 12.77 -2.13 1.03
C GLU A 177 12.66 -0.99 0.02
N GLY A 178 12.39 0.23 0.48
CA GLY A 178 12.20 1.40 -0.36
C GLY A 178 10.78 1.60 -0.85
N ILE A 179 9.79 1.09 -0.11
CA ILE A 179 8.36 1.29 -0.36
C ILE A 179 7.78 2.47 0.45
N LEU A 180 8.65 3.21 1.15
CA LEU A 180 8.36 4.48 1.80
C LEU A 180 9.50 5.46 1.47
N ASP A 181 9.18 6.61 0.89
CA ASP A 181 10.17 7.63 0.52
C ASP A 181 10.60 8.49 1.71
N MET A 182 9.64 8.74 2.61
CA MET A 182 9.83 9.63 3.76
C MET A 182 9.09 9.12 5.00
N ALA A 183 9.86 8.81 6.05
CA ALA A 183 9.34 8.47 7.36
C ALA A 183 9.11 9.73 8.20
N ILE A 184 7.88 9.89 8.70
CA ILE A 184 7.53 10.93 9.67
C ILE A 184 6.97 10.25 10.94
N PRO A 185 7.84 9.67 11.80
CA PRO A 185 7.39 9.16 13.08
C PRO A 185 6.77 10.26 13.94
N MET A 186 5.65 9.91 14.57
CA MET A 186 4.89 10.76 15.48
C MET A 186 5.55 10.77 16.86
N VAL A 187 6.75 11.35 16.95
CA VAL A 187 7.57 11.44 18.18
C VAL A 187 6.97 12.47 19.16
N TYR A 188 5.67 12.33 19.43
CA TYR A 188 4.87 13.28 20.19
C TYR A 188 5.05 12.99 21.68
N TYR A 189 6.02 13.68 22.26
CA TYR A 189 6.38 13.52 23.66
C TYR A 189 6.52 14.89 24.33
N ASP A 190 6.05 14.96 25.57
CA ASP A 190 6.22 16.09 26.46
C ASP A 190 7.67 16.18 26.95
N GLU A 191 8.36 17.25 26.58
CA GLU A 191 9.74 17.52 26.97
C GLU A 191 9.89 17.84 28.46
N SER A 192 8.84 18.30 29.14
CA SER A 192 8.88 18.64 30.56
C SER A 192 8.92 17.40 31.46
N ASN A 193 8.46 16.26 30.95
CA ASN A 193 8.55 14.98 31.63
C ASN A 193 9.87 14.27 31.26
N PRO A 194 10.80 14.03 32.21
CA PRO A 194 12.11 13.46 31.91
C PRO A 194 12.08 12.12 31.16
N SER A 195 11.13 11.23 31.51
CA SER A 195 11.00 9.94 30.85
C SER A 195 10.49 10.08 29.42
N ARG A 196 9.54 10.99 29.17
CA ARG A 196 9.02 11.24 27.81
C ARG A 196 10.02 11.98 26.95
N ALA A 197 10.77 12.92 27.51
CA ALA A 197 11.91 13.54 26.85
C ALA A 197 12.95 12.48 26.43
N ALA A 198 13.27 11.50 27.28
CA ALA A 198 14.15 10.40 26.92
C ALA A 198 13.60 9.57 25.73
N PHE A 199 12.29 9.30 25.70
CA PHE A 199 11.66 8.59 24.57
C PHE A 199 11.80 9.37 23.26
N PHE A 200 11.60 10.70 23.31
CA PHE A 200 11.86 11.57 22.17
C PHE A 200 13.30 11.42 21.66
N ARG A 201 14.27 11.50 22.58
CA ARG A 201 15.70 11.40 22.25
C ARG A 201 16.04 10.05 21.61
N ASN A 202 15.51 8.95 22.14
CA ASN A 202 15.75 7.61 21.61
C ASN A 202 15.14 7.42 20.22
N TRP A 203 13.88 7.81 20.01
CA TRP A 203 13.24 7.71 18.69
C TRP A 203 13.88 8.62 17.63
N ALA A 204 14.19 9.86 17.99
CA ALA A 204 14.85 10.78 17.07
C ALA A 204 16.26 10.30 16.71
N THR A 205 17.02 9.75 17.66
CA THR A 205 18.33 9.13 17.39
C THR A 205 18.21 7.93 16.47
N PHE A 206 17.28 7.02 16.77
CA PHE A 206 17.05 5.84 15.95
C PHE A 206 16.67 6.20 14.50
N LEU A 207 15.77 7.18 14.31
CA LEU A 207 15.40 7.65 12.97
C LEU A 207 16.60 8.17 12.19
N LYS A 208 17.48 8.97 12.81
CA LYS A 208 18.69 9.52 12.17
C LYS A 208 19.59 8.41 11.62
N ASP A 209 19.72 7.32 12.37
CA ASP A 209 20.63 6.22 12.08
C ASP A 209 20.02 5.13 11.16
N HIS A 210 18.70 5.12 10.95
CA HIS A 210 17.98 4.06 10.23
C HIS A 210 17.12 4.58 9.07
N GLN A 211 17.67 5.52 8.29
CA GLN A 211 16.96 6.09 7.14
C GLN A 211 17.06 5.22 5.88
N HIS A 212 18.05 4.31 5.81
CA HIS A 212 18.20 3.33 4.73
C HIS A 212 18.16 3.92 3.31
N GLY A 213 18.83 5.07 3.10
CA GLY A 213 18.85 5.76 1.81
C GLY A 213 17.55 6.47 1.47
N ARG A 214 16.65 6.66 2.44
CA ARG A 214 15.40 7.43 2.37
C ARG A 214 15.48 8.68 3.23
N ILE A 215 14.36 9.37 3.40
CA ILE A 215 14.26 10.59 4.21
C ILE A 215 13.61 10.28 5.57
N GLY A 216 14.27 10.66 6.66
CA GLY A 216 13.68 10.71 8.01
C GLY A 216 13.41 12.14 8.45
N VAL A 217 12.15 12.43 8.84
CA VAL A 217 11.71 13.72 9.40
C VAL A 217 11.14 13.49 10.79
N VAL A 218 11.66 14.17 11.81
CA VAL A 218 11.18 14.00 13.19
C VAL A 218 9.83 14.72 13.35
N GLY A 219 8.74 13.98 13.56
CA GLY A 219 7.43 14.56 13.87
C GLY A 219 7.35 14.98 15.33
N ILE A 220 7.16 16.28 15.57
CA ILE A 220 7.12 16.92 16.87
C ILE A 220 5.67 17.21 17.26
N GLY A 221 5.29 16.75 18.45
CA GLY A 221 4.00 17.06 19.07
C GLY A 221 4.05 18.41 19.77
N ASN A 222 4.16 19.51 19.02
CA ASN A 222 4.29 20.86 19.57
C ASN A 222 3.08 21.26 20.43
N TYR A 223 1.90 20.73 20.14
CA TYR A 223 0.70 20.93 20.96
C TYR A 223 0.81 20.37 22.40
N LEU A 224 1.81 19.53 22.69
CA LEU A 224 2.12 19.04 24.04
C LEU A 224 3.16 19.91 24.77
N ASN A 225 3.78 20.88 24.09
CA ASN A 225 5.00 21.51 24.56
C ASN A 225 4.89 23.04 24.56
N SER A 226 5.58 23.69 25.49
CA SER A 226 5.80 25.14 25.41
C SER A 226 6.64 25.47 24.17
N ILE A 227 6.71 26.76 23.81
CA ILE A 227 7.58 27.23 22.71
C ILE A 227 9.03 26.82 22.98
N GLU A 228 9.53 27.08 24.19
CA GLU A 228 10.89 26.73 24.64
C GLU A 228 11.16 25.22 24.51
N ASN A 229 10.25 24.38 25.01
CA ASN A 229 10.38 22.93 24.94
C ASN A 229 10.33 22.41 23.50
N THR A 230 9.49 23.00 22.66
CA THR A 230 9.43 22.69 21.24
C THR A 230 10.76 23.03 20.57
N LEU A 231 11.32 24.22 20.82
CA LEU A 231 12.62 24.62 20.27
C LEU A 231 13.76 23.70 20.75
N LYS A 232 13.75 23.26 22.00
CA LYS A 232 14.70 22.28 22.53
C LYS A 232 14.62 20.93 21.80
N GLN A 233 13.42 20.47 21.48
CA GLN A 233 13.21 19.27 20.65
C GLN A 233 13.69 19.47 19.21
N VAL A 234 13.45 20.65 18.63
CA VAL A 234 13.94 21.02 17.29
C VAL A 234 15.47 21.02 17.25
N GLU A 235 16.13 21.63 18.24
CA GLU A 235 17.59 21.64 18.36
C GLU A 235 18.15 20.23 18.42
N PHE A 236 17.58 19.37 19.27
CA PHE A 236 18.02 17.98 19.34
C PHE A 236 17.78 17.24 18.02
N ALA A 237 16.63 17.40 17.38
CA ALA A 237 16.31 16.72 16.12
C ALA A 237 17.26 17.12 14.98
N ARG A 238 17.70 18.38 14.94
CA ARG A 238 18.65 18.89 13.94
C ARG A 238 20.11 18.54 14.23
N ALA A 239 20.47 18.35 15.49
CA ALA A 239 21.81 17.91 15.88
C ALA A 239 22.12 16.49 15.34
N PRO A 240 23.38 16.16 15.03
CA PRO A 240 23.74 14.80 14.64
C PRO A 240 23.46 13.78 15.76
N SER A 241 23.20 12.52 15.40
CA SER A 241 23.23 11.39 16.31
C SER A 241 24.67 11.13 16.81
N PRO A 242 24.87 10.29 17.83
CA PRO A 242 26.22 9.84 18.22
C PRO A 242 27.03 9.22 17.08
N ALA A 243 26.36 8.62 16.09
CA ALA A 243 26.98 8.08 14.88
C ALA A 243 27.26 9.15 13.79
N GLY A 244 26.95 10.42 14.04
CA GLY A 244 27.17 11.53 13.11
C GLY A 244 26.05 11.75 12.09
N ASN A 245 24.99 10.93 12.09
CA ASN A 245 23.89 11.03 11.13
C ASN A 245 22.91 12.15 11.50
N ARG A 246 22.27 12.75 10.50
CA ARG A 246 21.27 13.81 10.70
C ARG A 246 19.93 13.41 10.09
N ALA A 247 18.84 13.82 10.73
CA ALA A 247 17.52 13.79 10.12
C ALA A 247 17.47 14.89 9.04
N TYR A 248 16.61 14.72 8.04
CA TYR A 248 16.46 15.73 6.98
C TYR A 248 15.69 16.96 7.45
N GLY A 249 14.93 16.84 8.54
CA GLY A 249 14.20 17.96 9.11
C GLY A 249 13.28 17.56 10.26
N VAL A 250 12.42 18.52 10.61
CA VAL A 250 11.36 18.37 11.60
C VAL A 250 10.00 18.63 10.95
N ASN A 251 8.96 18.02 11.49
CA ASN A 251 7.57 18.29 11.13
C ASN A 251 6.81 18.65 12.41
N PHE A 252 5.91 19.62 12.32
CA PHE A 252 5.06 20.03 13.44
C PHE A 252 3.64 19.53 13.19
N PHE A 253 3.07 18.85 14.18
CA PHE A 253 1.73 18.32 14.10
C PHE A 253 0.71 19.28 14.71
N SER A 254 -0.45 19.47 14.08
CA SER A 254 -1.45 20.41 14.56
C SER A 254 -2.88 19.90 14.43
N TYR A 255 -3.59 19.77 15.56
CA TYR A 255 -5.05 19.71 15.64
C TYR A 255 -5.67 21.11 15.68
N ALA A 256 -5.22 22.00 14.79
CA ALA A 256 -5.39 23.43 14.96
C ALA A 256 -4.90 23.91 16.34
N ALA A 257 -3.83 23.29 16.86
CA ALA A 257 -3.12 23.60 18.09
C ALA A 257 -1.63 23.86 17.82
N THR A 258 -1.08 24.87 18.50
CA THR A 258 0.27 25.41 18.26
C THR A 258 1.25 25.09 19.37
N THR A 259 0.80 25.12 20.63
CA THR A 259 1.62 24.90 21.83
C THR A 259 0.77 24.23 22.91
N GLY A 260 1.37 23.76 24.00
CA GLY A 260 0.63 23.30 25.17
C GLY A 260 1.48 23.02 26.39
N VAL A 261 0.87 22.35 27.38
CA VAL A 261 1.50 22.02 28.67
C VAL A 261 1.27 20.54 28.98
N GLY A 262 2.04 19.67 28.35
CA GLY A 262 2.12 18.24 28.61
C GLY A 262 0.96 17.38 28.11
N THR A 263 -0.25 17.94 27.94
CA THR A 263 -1.45 17.22 27.50
C THR A 263 -2.15 17.91 26.33
N GLU A 264 -2.99 17.14 25.61
CA GLU A 264 -3.81 17.68 24.51
C GLU A 264 -4.85 18.69 25.01
N GLU A 265 -5.45 18.44 26.19
CA GLU A 265 -6.38 19.37 26.86
C GLU A 265 -5.68 20.69 27.25
N GLY A 266 -4.39 20.62 27.56
CA GLY A 266 -3.55 21.78 27.84
C GLY A 266 -3.07 22.53 26.60
N SER A 267 -3.52 22.16 25.40
CA SER A 267 -3.08 22.76 24.15
C SER A 267 -3.77 24.10 23.86
N ARG A 268 -3.04 25.01 23.20
CA ARG A 268 -3.54 26.30 22.71
C ARG A 268 -3.74 26.22 21.22
N ARG A 269 -4.95 26.59 20.76
CA ARG A 269 -5.28 26.50 19.33
C ARG A 269 -4.39 27.36 18.44
N TYR A 270 -4.29 28.64 18.78
CA TYR A 270 -3.46 29.61 18.07
C TYR A 270 -2.61 30.40 19.07
N ASP A 271 -1.32 30.50 18.79
CA ASP A 271 -0.37 31.32 19.55
C ASP A 271 0.56 31.99 18.53
N GLU A 272 0.44 33.30 18.37
CA GLU A 272 1.26 34.05 17.41
C GLU A 272 2.75 34.02 17.78
N ALA A 273 3.06 33.97 19.08
CA ALA A 273 4.44 33.91 19.55
C ALA A 273 5.14 32.62 19.09
N PHE A 274 4.39 31.52 18.93
CA PHE A 274 4.92 30.28 18.38
C PHE A 274 5.40 30.46 16.93
N TYR A 275 4.56 31.07 16.08
CA TYR A 275 4.93 31.31 14.69
C TYR A 275 6.09 32.30 14.55
N ARG A 276 6.13 33.35 15.40
CA ARG A 276 7.26 34.27 15.47
C ARG A 276 8.55 33.55 15.88
N ALA A 277 8.50 32.73 16.93
CA ALA A 277 9.66 31.95 17.38
C ALA A 277 10.17 30.97 16.30
N LEU A 278 9.27 30.28 15.58
CA LEU A 278 9.67 29.45 14.45
C LEU A 278 10.22 30.28 13.30
N GLY A 279 9.66 31.46 13.01
CA GLY A 279 10.16 32.39 12.01
C GLY A 279 11.57 32.88 12.33
N ASP A 280 11.85 33.22 13.58
CA ASP A 280 13.18 33.63 14.02
C ASP A 280 14.19 32.47 13.92
N TYR A 281 13.76 31.25 14.26
CA TYR A 281 14.62 30.06 14.20
C TYR A 281 14.86 29.53 12.78
N PHE A 282 13.85 29.57 11.90
CA PHE A 282 13.87 29.13 10.51
C PHE A 282 13.85 30.31 9.53
N GLY A 283 14.43 31.45 9.90
CA GLY A 283 14.32 32.71 9.14
C GLY A 283 14.88 32.70 7.71
N ALA A 284 15.52 31.61 7.29
CA ALA A 284 15.97 31.40 5.93
C ALA A 284 15.19 30.25 5.27
N TRP A 285 14.53 30.54 4.15
CA TRP A 285 13.93 29.53 3.31
C TRP A 285 15.00 28.62 2.69
N VAL A 286 14.78 27.31 2.78
CA VAL A 286 15.62 26.30 2.11
C VAL A 286 14.73 25.39 1.25
N PRO A 287 15.15 25.03 0.02
CA PRO A 287 14.41 24.08 -0.80
C PRO A 287 14.29 22.71 -0.13
N THR A 288 13.19 22.00 -0.42
CA THR A 288 13.04 20.60 0.01
C THR A 288 14.21 19.76 -0.52
N PRO A 289 14.87 18.97 0.34
CA PRO A 289 15.95 18.10 -0.09
C PRO A 289 15.51 17.17 -1.24
N PRO A 290 16.31 17.05 -2.32
CA PRO A 290 15.96 16.21 -3.45
C PRO A 290 15.96 14.72 -3.07
N MET A 291 14.98 13.97 -3.57
CA MET A 291 14.99 12.50 -3.52
C MET A 291 15.67 11.96 -4.78
N ALA A 292 16.97 11.66 -4.70
CA ALA A 292 17.78 11.26 -5.86
C ALA A 292 17.15 10.09 -6.65
N TRP A 293 16.58 9.10 -5.96
CA TRP A 293 15.93 7.94 -6.57
C TRP A 293 14.61 8.27 -7.29
N LYS A 294 14.04 9.47 -7.13
CA LYS A 294 12.87 9.97 -7.86
C LYS A 294 13.25 10.96 -8.96
N LEU A 295 14.32 11.74 -8.78
CA LEU A 295 14.78 12.74 -9.76
C LEU A 295 15.61 12.13 -10.89
N ALA A 296 16.52 11.22 -10.56
CA ALA A 296 17.41 10.55 -11.51
C ALA A 296 17.48 9.05 -11.14
N PRO A 297 16.37 8.31 -11.32
CA PRO A 297 16.33 6.91 -10.97
C PRO A 297 17.35 6.12 -11.81
N THR A 298 18.11 5.24 -11.15
CA THR A 298 19.00 4.24 -11.79
C THR A 298 18.40 2.83 -11.78
N ALA A 299 17.26 2.68 -11.12
CA ALA A 299 16.53 1.44 -10.92
C ALA A 299 15.09 1.59 -11.42
N GLY A 300 14.47 0.47 -11.79
CA GLY A 300 13.05 0.39 -12.14
C GLY A 300 12.27 -0.48 -11.15
N HIS A 301 11.00 -0.68 -11.45
CA HIS A 301 10.09 -1.50 -10.65
C HIS A 301 9.54 -2.63 -11.49
N LEU A 302 9.46 -3.82 -10.89
CA LEU A 302 8.78 -4.97 -11.49
C LEU A 302 7.60 -5.31 -10.61
N MET A 303 6.42 -5.47 -11.21
CA MET A 303 5.21 -5.87 -10.49
C MET A 303 4.29 -6.70 -11.38
N GLY A 304 3.27 -7.28 -10.78
CA GLY A 304 2.29 -8.08 -11.49
C GLY A 304 1.32 -8.78 -10.57
N ALA A 305 0.45 -9.59 -11.17
CA ALA A 305 -0.44 -10.51 -10.46
C ALA A 305 -0.21 -11.94 -10.95
N VAL A 306 -0.16 -12.90 -10.04
CA VAL A 306 -0.15 -14.33 -10.36
C VAL A 306 -1.58 -14.85 -10.29
N LEU A 307 -2.08 -15.36 -11.42
CA LEU A 307 -3.45 -15.82 -11.58
C LEU A 307 -3.47 -17.27 -12.06
N ASP A 308 -4.51 -18.01 -11.66
CA ASP A 308 -4.80 -19.32 -12.24
C ASP A 308 -5.26 -19.15 -13.70
N ALA A 309 -4.60 -19.85 -14.62
CA ALA A 309 -4.82 -19.71 -16.06
C ALA A 309 -6.22 -20.15 -16.52
N ARG A 310 -6.88 -21.03 -15.76
CA ARG A 310 -8.21 -21.58 -16.10
C ARG A 310 -9.33 -20.73 -15.55
N THR A 311 -9.18 -20.24 -14.33
CA THR A 311 -10.30 -19.63 -13.58
C THR A 311 -10.19 -18.12 -13.44
N LEU A 312 -9.02 -17.56 -13.74
CA LEU A 312 -8.63 -16.17 -13.47
C LEU A 312 -8.63 -15.79 -11.98
N THR A 313 -8.64 -16.78 -11.07
CA THR A 313 -8.56 -16.49 -9.63
C THR A 313 -7.15 -16.10 -9.23
N PRO A 314 -6.97 -15.12 -8.34
CA PRO A 314 -5.65 -14.77 -7.81
C PRO A 314 -5.05 -15.94 -7.02
N VAL A 315 -3.75 -16.17 -7.21
CA VAL A 315 -3.01 -17.21 -6.48
C VAL A 315 -2.34 -16.56 -5.27
N ASP A 316 -2.98 -16.69 -4.11
CA ASP A 316 -2.49 -16.20 -2.81
C ASP A 316 -1.29 -17.03 -2.34
N GLY A 317 -0.21 -16.37 -1.92
CA GLY A 317 0.97 -17.03 -1.39
C GLY A 317 1.86 -17.73 -2.42
N ALA A 318 1.69 -17.46 -3.72
CA ALA A 318 2.60 -17.93 -4.76
C ALA A 318 4.00 -17.33 -4.56
N THR A 319 5.02 -18.16 -4.76
CA THR A 319 6.42 -17.71 -4.75
C THR A 319 6.79 -17.18 -6.12
N VAL A 320 7.34 -15.97 -6.18
CA VAL A 320 7.89 -15.38 -7.40
C VAL A 320 9.39 -15.16 -7.21
N GLU A 321 10.19 -15.94 -7.92
CA GLU A 321 11.65 -15.87 -7.95
C GLU A 321 12.07 -14.98 -9.12
N VAL A 322 12.88 -13.95 -8.85
CA VAL A 322 13.38 -13.01 -9.85
C VAL A 322 14.87 -13.25 -10.04
N TYR A 323 15.27 -13.52 -11.27
CA TYR A 323 16.65 -13.82 -11.65
C TYR A 323 17.23 -12.73 -12.54
N ARG A 324 18.51 -12.44 -12.35
CA ARG A 324 19.33 -11.61 -13.26
C ARG A 324 20.59 -12.39 -13.59
N GLU A 325 20.90 -12.53 -14.88
CA GLU A 325 22.13 -13.20 -15.34
C GLU A 325 22.29 -14.61 -14.70
N GLY A 326 21.18 -15.34 -14.58
CA GLY A 326 21.14 -16.68 -13.95
C GLY A 326 21.17 -16.71 -12.42
N SER A 327 21.38 -15.57 -11.75
CA SER A 327 21.43 -15.47 -10.29
C SER A 327 20.09 -15.04 -9.71
N LEU A 328 19.62 -15.71 -8.66
CA LEU A 328 18.43 -15.31 -7.91
C LEU A 328 18.71 -14.00 -7.17
N VAL A 329 17.94 -12.95 -7.46
CA VAL A 329 18.11 -11.62 -6.83
C VAL A 329 17.02 -11.26 -5.84
N ARG A 330 15.81 -11.82 -6.00
CA ARG A 330 14.67 -11.62 -5.10
C ARG A 330 13.79 -12.86 -5.08
N THR A 331 13.26 -13.16 -3.90
CA THR A 331 12.14 -14.08 -3.72
C THR A 331 11.00 -13.29 -3.11
N LEU A 332 9.86 -13.29 -3.78
CA LEU A 332 8.65 -12.59 -3.37
C LEU A 332 7.54 -13.59 -3.08
N THR A 333 6.55 -13.15 -2.32
CA THR A 333 5.30 -13.89 -2.10
C THR A 333 4.15 -13.00 -2.51
N THR A 334 3.21 -13.55 -3.27
CA THR A 334 2.01 -12.81 -3.68
C THR A 334 1.09 -12.56 -2.49
N ASP A 335 0.38 -11.43 -2.51
CA ASP A 335 -0.68 -11.16 -1.56
C ASP A 335 -1.98 -11.89 -1.94
N GLY A 336 -3.06 -11.64 -1.18
CA GLY A 336 -4.36 -12.31 -1.39
C GLY A 336 -5.05 -11.97 -2.70
N ASN A 337 -4.57 -10.96 -3.43
CA ASN A 337 -5.02 -10.60 -4.77
C ASN A 337 -4.04 -11.11 -5.84
N GLY A 338 -3.10 -11.98 -5.47
CA GLY A 338 -2.07 -12.50 -6.36
C GLY A 338 -0.98 -11.48 -6.67
N PHE A 339 -1.01 -10.28 -6.07
CA PHE A 339 -0.10 -9.20 -6.43
C PHE A 339 1.29 -9.40 -5.84
N PHE A 340 2.32 -9.07 -6.61
CA PHE A 340 3.71 -8.98 -6.17
C PHE A 340 4.40 -7.76 -6.75
N ALA A 341 5.45 -7.28 -6.07
CA ALA A 341 6.35 -6.28 -6.63
C ALA A 341 7.77 -6.42 -6.07
N ALA A 342 8.76 -6.21 -6.94
CA ALA A 342 10.14 -5.91 -6.60
C ALA A 342 10.42 -4.46 -7.00
N VAL A 343 10.59 -3.59 -6.01
CA VAL A 343 10.93 -2.19 -6.22
C VAL A 343 12.44 -1.98 -6.24
N HIS A 344 12.89 -0.94 -6.96
CA HIS A 344 14.29 -0.53 -7.03
C HIS A 344 15.21 -1.65 -7.53
N LEU A 345 14.76 -2.40 -8.53
CA LEU A 345 15.62 -3.33 -9.27
C LEU A 345 16.54 -2.54 -10.20
N PRO A 346 17.85 -2.80 -10.21
CA PRO A 346 18.74 -2.21 -11.20
C PRO A 346 18.18 -2.36 -12.63
N ALA A 347 18.41 -1.37 -13.49
CA ALA A 347 18.01 -1.51 -14.89
C ALA A 347 18.70 -2.73 -15.54
N GLY A 348 17.97 -3.49 -16.33
CA GLY A 348 18.48 -4.70 -16.96
C GLY A 348 17.40 -5.70 -17.37
N VAL A 349 17.86 -6.89 -17.78
CA VAL A 349 17.01 -8.00 -18.20
C VAL A 349 16.89 -9.00 -17.05
N TYR A 350 15.65 -9.38 -16.78
CA TYR A 350 15.28 -10.30 -15.72
C TYR A 350 14.51 -11.50 -16.28
N ALA A 351 14.58 -12.61 -15.57
CA ALA A 351 13.69 -13.74 -15.74
C ALA A 351 12.90 -13.97 -14.45
N LEU A 352 11.70 -14.53 -14.57
CA LEU A 352 10.85 -14.84 -13.42
C LEU A 352 10.46 -16.30 -13.44
N ILE A 353 10.41 -16.89 -12.25
CA ILE A 353 9.80 -18.19 -12.04
C ILE A 353 8.71 -18.01 -10.98
N ALA A 354 7.47 -18.27 -11.36
CA ALA A 354 6.34 -18.29 -10.44
C ALA A 354 5.96 -19.73 -10.09
N ARG A 355 5.70 -19.99 -8.81
CA ARG A 355 5.39 -21.32 -8.26
C ARG A 355 4.26 -21.22 -7.25
N ALA A 356 3.35 -22.17 -7.28
CA ALA A 356 2.35 -22.37 -6.26
C ALA A 356 2.08 -23.87 -6.09
N GLU A 357 1.66 -24.27 -4.90
CA GLU A 357 1.31 -25.66 -4.61
C GLU A 357 0.19 -26.15 -5.55
N GLY A 358 0.34 -27.35 -6.10
CA GLY A 358 -0.64 -27.95 -7.00
C GLY A 358 -0.69 -27.38 -8.42
N LEU A 359 0.12 -26.37 -8.76
CA LEU A 359 0.18 -25.77 -10.10
C LEU A 359 1.58 -25.92 -10.73
N PRO A 360 1.67 -26.23 -12.03
CA PRO A 360 2.94 -26.22 -12.74
C PRO A 360 3.62 -24.85 -12.66
N ALA A 361 4.93 -24.84 -12.39
CA ALA A 361 5.71 -23.61 -12.35
C ALA A 361 5.72 -22.94 -13.73
N ARG A 362 5.65 -21.61 -13.75
CA ARG A 362 5.74 -20.81 -14.97
C ARG A 362 7.05 -20.04 -15.00
N SER A 363 7.79 -20.15 -16.10
CA SER A 363 8.98 -19.34 -16.38
C SER A 363 8.67 -18.24 -17.40
N LEU A 364 9.16 -17.03 -17.14
CA LEU A 364 9.13 -15.89 -18.04
C LEU A 364 10.57 -15.47 -18.33
N GLY A 365 11.04 -15.71 -19.55
CA GLY A 365 12.47 -15.66 -19.89
C GLY A 365 13.06 -14.28 -20.20
N THR A 366 12.24 -13.24 -20.40
CA THR A 366 12.76 -11.89 -20.72
C THR A 366 11.81 -10.80 -20.27
N VAL A 367 12.18 -10.13 -19.18
CA VAL A 367 11.50 -8.93 -18.66
C VAL A 367 12.49 -7.78 -18.57
N TRP A 368 12.21 -6.71 -19.29
CA TRP A 368 13.03 -5.51 -19.28
C TRP A 368 12.61 -4.60 -18.13
N VAL A 369 13.54 -4.34 -17.22
CA VAL A 369 13.39 -3.31 -16.19
C VAL A 369 14.18 -2.08 -16.64
N THR A 370 13.45 -0.99 -16.87
CA THR A 370 14.03 0.30 -17.28
C THR A 370 14.07 1.25 -16.09
N ALA A 371 15.15 2.00 -15.95
CA ALA A 371 15.29 2.97 -14.87
C ALA A 371 14.14 3.99 -14.87
N GLY A 372 13.54 4.22 -13.70
CA GLY A 372 12.43 5.15 -13.52
C GLY A 372 11.06 4.66 -13.98
N LEU A 373 10.98 3.48 -14.59
CA LEU A 373 9.71 2.90 -15.07
C LEU A 373 9.29 1.69 -14.23
N GLY A 374 7.98 1.50 -14.14
CA GLY A 374 7.39 0.26 -13.65
C GLY A 374 6.99 -0.65 -14.81
N VAL A 375 7.33 -1.93 -14.73
CA VAL A 375 6.81 -2.97 -15.62
C VAL A 375 5.75 -3.78 -14.87
N ASN A 376 4.57 -3.94 -15.47
CA ASN A 376 3.46 -4.69 -14.92
C ASN A 376 3.13 -5.89 -15.80
N LEU A 377 3.22 -7.10 -15.24
CA LEU A 377 3.08 -8.36 -15.97
C LEU A 377 2.16 -9.34 -15.22
N PRO A 378 0.99 -9.69 -15.77
CA PRO A 378 0.23 -10.82 -15.26
C PRO A 378 0.98 -12.12 -15.56
N VAL A 379 1.05 -13.00 -14.58
CA VAL A 379 1.65 -14.33 -14.69
C VAL A 379 0.54 -15.36 -14.53
N LEU A 380 0.34 -16.18 -15.56
CA LEU A 380 -0.62 -17.27 -15.50
C LEU A 380 0.08 -18.57 -15.07
N LEU A 381 -0.43 -19.20 -14.01
CA LEU A 381 -0.02 -20.54 -13.58
C LEU A 381 -1.01 -21.58 -14.08
N GLY A 382 -0.50 -22.74 -14.50
CA GLY A 382 -1.29 -23.77 -15.17
C GLY A 382 -1.51 -23.52 -16.66
N GLU A 383 -2.36 -24.35 -17.27
CA GLU A 383 -2.69 -24.30 -18.70
C GLU A 383 -4.02 -23.56 -18.89
N ALA A 384 -4.02 -22.55 -19.76
CA ALA A 384 -5.23 -21.84 -20.14
C ALA A 384 -6.05 -22.70 -21.11
N GLU A 385 -7.31 -22.98 -20.76
CA GLU A 385 -8.26 -23.63 -21.67
C GLU A 385 -8.87 -22.62 -22.66
N ALA A 386 -8.92 -21.35 -22.24
CA ALA A 386 -9.43 -20.25 -23.07
C ALA A 386 -8.39 -19.76 -24.09
N HIS A 387 -8.89 -19.32 -25.25
CA HIS A 387 -8.05 -18.72 -26.28
C HIS A 387 -7.50 -17.37 -25.79
N ILE A 388 -6.18 -17.23 -25.70
CA ILE A 388 -5.53 -15.98 -25.25
C ILE A 388 -5.58 -14.94 -26.38
N VAL A 389 -6.35 -13.87 -26.16
CA VAL A 389 -6.58 -12.81 -27.14
C VAL A 389 -5.59 -11.67 -26.92
N ARG A 390 -4.61 -11.55 -27.82
CA ARG A 390 -3.59 -10.49 -27.77
C ARG A 390 -4.08 -9.16 -28.30
N ARG A 391 -4.83 -9.17 -29.40
CA ARG A 391 -5.47 -7.98 -30.00
C ARG A 391 -6.96 -8.21 -30.07
N ILE A 392 -7.77 -7.23 -29.65
CA ILE A 392 -9.23 -7.37 -29.62
C ILE A 392 -9.80 -7.65 -31.02
N GLU A 393 -9.20 -7.09 -32.07
CA GLU A 393 -9.57 -7.33 -33.46
C GLU A 393 -9.57 -8.82 -33.86
N SER A 394 -8.74 -9.66 -33.21
CA SER A 394 -8.68 -11.09 -33.53
C SER A 394 -9.94 -11.85 -33.10
N LEU A 395 -10.79 -11.26 -32.25
CA LEU A 395 -12.06 -11.86 -31.85
C LEU A 395 -12.99 -12.11 -33.05
N ALA A 396 -12.94 -11.26 -34.08
CA ALA A 396 -13.80 -11.39 -35.26
C ALA A 396 -13.60 -12.74 -35.98
N ALA A 397 -12.37 -13.28 -35.96
CA ALA A 397 -12.01 -14.54 -36.60
C ALA A 397 -12.36 -15.78 -35.76
N LEU A 398 -12.69 -15.62 -34.47
CA LEU A 398 -13.02 -16.73 -33.60
C LEU A 398 -14.47 -17.19 -33.80
N PRO A 399 -14.79 -18.49 -33.65
CA PRO A 399 -16.16 -18.98 -33.62
C PRO A 399 -16.97 -18.39 -32.46
N ASP A 400 -18.30 -18.29 -32.65
CA ASP A 400 -19.22 -17.97 -31.55
C ASP A 400 -19.13 -19.05 -30.45
N GLY A 401 -19.23 -18.65 -29.19
CA GLY A 401 -19.11 -19.55 -28.04
C GLY A 401 -17.68 -19.90 -27.62
N THR A 402 -16.65 -19.32 -28.26
CA THR A 402 -15.25 -19.57 -27.90
C THR A 402 -14.92 -18.98 -26.53
N PRO A 403 -14.38 -19.76 -25.56
CA PRO A 403 -13.82 -19.21 -24.33
C PRO A 403 -12.59 -18.37 -24.65
N VAL A 404 -12.53 -17.14 -24.15
CA VAL A 404 -11.46 -16.18 -24.42
C VAL A 404 -10.87 -15.60 -23.13
N LEU A 405 -9.56 -15.39 -23.15
CA LEU A 405 -8.82 -14.75 -22.07
C LEU A 405 -8.09 -13.52 -22.64
N LEU A 406 -8.55 -12.34 -22.24
CA LEU A 406 -7.97 -11.06 -22.60
C LEU A 406 -7.07 -10.59 -21.45
N LEU A 407 -5.76 -10.52 -21.68
CA LEU A 407 -4.79 -10.05 -20.68
C LEU A 407 -4.36 -8.61 -20.98
N ASN A 408 -4.06 -7.84 -19.94
CA ASN A 408 -3.52 -6.47 -20.03
C ASN A 408 -4.39 -5.55 -20.91
N LYS A 409 -5.71 -5.66 -20.81
CA LYS A 409 -6.63 -4.69 -21.44
C LYS A 409 -6.80 -3.49 -20.55
N VAL A 410 -7.23 -2.40 -21.16
CA VAL A 410 -7.48 -1.13 -20.46
C VAL A 410 -8.98 -0.90 -20.42
N VAL A 411 -9.48 -0.52 -19.26
CA VAL A 411 -10.87 -0.10 -19.07
C VAL A 411 -11.05 1.23 -19.82
N ALA A 412 -11.97 1.24 -20.79
CA ALA A 412 -12.12 2.35 -21.74
C ALA A 412 -12.92 3.53 -21.15
N ALA A 413 -13.81 3.27 -20.18
CA ALA A 413 -14.60 4.26 -19.49
C ALA A 413 -14.94 3.77 -18.07
N ASP A 414 -15.23 4.69 -17.15
CA ASP A 414 -15.62 4.37 -15.78
C ASP A 414 -16.83 3.40 -15.77
N TRP A 415 -16.66 2.27 -15.10
CA TRP A 415 -17.66 1.24 -14.90
C TRP A 415 -18.06 1.19 -13.42
N LEU A 416 -19.13 1.93 -13.11
CA LEU A 416 -19.62 2.15 -11.74
C LEU A 416 -20.86 1.31 -11.39
N GLN A 417 -21.58 0.87 -12.41
CA GLN A 417 -22.85 0.16 -12.31
C GLN A 417 -22.66 -1.30 -12.75
N PRO A 418 -22.84 -2.29 -11.84
CA PRO A 418 -22.57 -3.70 -12.15
C PRO A 418 -23.40 -4.30 -13.29
N ASP A 419 -24.56 -3.72 -13.58
CA ASP A 419 -25.48 -4.11 -14.65
C ASP A 419 -25.10 -3.53 -16.03
N ALA A 420 -24.24 -2.52 -16.07
CA ALA A 420 -23.73 -1.97 -17.32
C ALA A 420 -22.69 -2.92 -17.96
N LEU A 421 -22.51 -2.81 -19.28
CA LEU A 421 -21.43 -3.50 -19.97
C LEU A 421 -20.09 -2.80 -19.70
N LEU A 422 -19.09 -3.58 -19.27
CA LEU A 422 -17.72 -3.11 -19.13
C LEU A 422 -17.10 -2.94 -20.52
N GLN A 423 -16.62 -1.73 -20.84
CA GLN A 423 -15.90 -1.48 -22.08
C GLN A 423 -14.40 -1.63 -21.83
N ILE A 424 -13.75 -2.55 -22.56
CA ILE A 424 -12.30 -2.75 -22.51
C ILE A 424 -11.68 -2.56 -23.89
N ARG A 425 -10.45 -2.07 -23.91
CA ARG A 425 -9.69 -1.82 -25.13
C ARG A 425 -8.27 -2.37 -25.04
N ASP A 426 -7.62 -2.50 -26.18
CA ASP A 426 -6.19 -2.77 -26.21
C ASP A 426 -5.41 -1.60 -25.58
N ALA A 427 -4.32 -1.91 -24.89
CA ALA A 427 -3.47 -0.88 -24.29
C ALA A 427 -2.86 0.05 -25.36
N LEU A 428 -2.59 -0.52 -26.53
CA LEU A 428 -2.14 0.17 -27.74
C LEU A 428 -3.19 -0.06 -28.83
N GLY A 429 -3.94 0.98 -29.19
CA GLY A 429 -4.98 0.94 -30.23
C GLY A 429 -6.36 1.35 -29.72
N GLU A 430 -7.29 1.47 -30.67
CA GLU A 430 -8.66 1.96 -30.46
C GLU A 430 -9.70 0.83 -30.42
N ALA A 431 -9.31 -0.42 -30.70
CA ALA A 431 -10.24 -1.54 -30.73
C ALA A 431 -10.82 -1.81 -29.33
N THR A 432 -12.15 -1.87 -29.23
CA THR A 432 -12.89 -2.09 -27.99
C THR A 432 -13.75 -3.36 -28.07
N VAL A 433 -13.96 -4.01 -26.94
CA VAL A 433 -14.97 -5.06 -26.77
C VAL A 433 -15.73 -4.84 -25.47
N ALA A 434 -17.03 -5.14 -25.50
CA ALA A 434 -17.88 -5.09 -24.32
C ALA A 434 -17.84 -6.42 -23.55
N ALA A 435 -17.92 -6.37 -22.24
CA ALA A 435 -17.99 -7.55 -21.37
C ALA A 435 -19.13 -7.43 -20.36
N ARG A 436 -19.92 -8.49 -20.20
CA ARG A 436 -20.93 -8.61 -19.14
C ARG A 436 -20.31 -9.32 -17.95
N VAL A 437 -20.16 -8.60 -16.84
CA VAL A 437 -19.49 -9.11 -15.64
C VAL A 437 -20.50 -9.85 -14.75
N ASP A 438 -20.24 -11.12 -14.44
CA ASP A 438 -21.20 -12.00 -13.75
C ASP A 438 -21.21 -11.86 -12.23
N ALA A 439 -20.16 -11.27 -11.65
CA ALA A 439 -19.99 -11.18 -10.20
C ALA A 439 -19.84 -9.73 -9.73
N PRO A 440 -20.37 -9.39 -8.54
CA PRO A 440 -20.10 -8.11 -7.91
C PRO A 440 -18.58 -7.91 -7.78
N THR A 441 -18.07 -6.87 -8.41
CA THR A 441 -16.68 -6.44 -8.27
C THR A 441 -16.62 -4.97 -7.87
N LEU A 442 -15.45 -4.53 -7.43
CA LEU A 442 -15.20 -3.11 -7.21
C LEU A 442 -15.36 -2.36 -8.53
N PRO A 443 -15.83 -1.09 -8.51
CA PRO A 443 -15.85 -0.26 -9.70
C PRO A 443 -14.50 -0.26 -10.41
N LEU A 444 -14.52 -0.31 -11.75
CA LEU A 444 -13.33 -0.20 -12.58
C LEU A 444 -13.32 1.18 -13.20
N LEU A 445 -12.18 1.87 -13.14
CA LEU A 445 -12.06 3.24 -13.62
C LEU A 445 -11.38 3.26 -14.98
N GLN A 446 -11.69 4.28 -15.77
CA GLN A 446 -11.01 4.52 -17.04
C GLN A 446 -9.49 4.52 -16.82
N GLY A 447 -8.77 3.75 -17.64
CA GLY A 447 -7.32 3.59 -17.52
C GLY A 447 -6.90 2.41 -16.64
N ASP A 448 -7.79 1.79 -15.86
CA ASP A 448 -7.45 0.57 -15.13
C ASP A 448 -7.03 -0.54 -16.11
N ARG A 449 -5.96 -1.25 -15.74
CA ARG A 449 -5.54 -2.49 -16.41
C ARG A 449 -6.35 -3.65 -15.85
N ALA A 450 -6.84 -4.51 -16.73
CA ALA A 450 -7.62 -5.67 -16.35
C ALA A 450 -7.25 -6.91 -17.18
N ALA A 451 -7.47 -8.07 -16.57
CA ALA A 451 -7.64 -9.33 -17.28
C ALA A 451 -9.12 -9.72 -17.28
N VAL A 452 -9.58 -10.28 -18.40
CA VAL A 452 -10.98 -10.69 -18.58
C VAL A 452 -11.03 -12.11 -19.15
N LEU A 453 -11.69 -13.01 -18.44
CA LEU A 453 -11.98 -14.37 -18.86
C LEU A 453 -13.49 -14.49 -19.07
N GLY A 454 -13.92 -15.00 -20.22
CA GLY A 454 -15.34 -15.24 -20.47
C GLY A 454 -15.57 -15.97 -21.79
N THR A 455 -16.79 -15.90 -22.30
CA THR A 455 -17.19 -16.56 -23.54
C THR A 455 -17.53 -15.52 -24.60
N LEU A 456 -16.87 -15.58 -25.77
CA LEU A 456 -17.20 -14.72 -26.89
C LEU A 456 -18.61 -15.06 -27.40
N ARG A 457 -19.48 -14.05 -27.49
CA ARG A 457 -20.78 -14.12 -28.14
C ARG A 457 -20.90 -13.11 -29.27
N LYS A 458 -21.17 -13.60 -30.49
CA LYS A 458 -21.40 -12.76 -31.67
C LYS A 458 -22.84 -12.26 -31.68
N GLN A 459 -22.99 -10.96 -31.84
CA GLN A 459 -24.27 -10.28 -31.99
C GLN A 459 -24.72 -10.30 -33.46
N SER A 460 -25.99 -9.98 -33.70
CA SER A 460 -26.57 -9.94 -35.04
C SER A 460 -25.95 -8.88 -35.96
N ASP A 461 -25.37 -7.82 -35.39
CA ASP A 461 -24.63 -6.78 -36.10
C ASP A 461 -23.17 -7.13 -36.38
N GLY A 462 -22.75 -8.35 -36.03
CA GLY A 462 -21.38 -8.84 -36.22
C GLY A 462 -20.40 -8.43 -35.12
N THR A 463 -20.83 -7.63 -34.14
CA THR A 463 -19.99 -7.28 -32.97
C THR A 463 -19.85 -8.46 -32.00
N GLY A 464 -18.77 -8.48 -31.23
CA GLY A 464 -18.54 -9.47 -30.18
C GLY A 464 -18.80 -8.87 -28.80
N VAL A 465 -19.44 -9.64 -27.92
CA VAL A 465 -19.55 -9.35 -26.48
C VAL A 465 -18.95 -10.53 -25.72
N ILE A 466 -18.18 -10.24 -24.67
CA ILE A 466 -17.70 -11.27 -23.74
C ILE A 466 -18.75 -11.47 -22.66
N GLU A 467 -19.49 -12.56 -22.76
CA GLU A 467 -20.49 -12.96 -21.77
C GLU A 467 -19.84 -13.81 -20.67
N GLN A 468 -20.48 -13.86 -19.52
CA GLN A 468 -19.99 -14.59 -18.35
C GLN A 468 -18.60 -14.16 -17.88
N ALA A 469 -18.34 -12.85 -17.94
CA ALA A 469 -17.01 -12.32 -17.76
C ALA A 469 -16.62 -12.31 -16.27
N ARG A 470 -15.45 -12.89 -15.99
CA ARG A 470 -14.68 -12.67 -14.77
C ARG A 470 -13.60 -11.64 -15.06
N VAL A 471 -13.51 -10.64 -14.20
CA VAL A 471 -12.56 -9.53 -14.37
C VAL A 471 -11.65 -9.46 -13.16
N HIS A 472 -10.34 -9.37 -13.42
CA HIS A 472 -9.33 -9.14 -12.40
C HIS A 472 -8.58 -7.85 -12.69
N TRP A 473 -8.45 -6.97 -11.71
CA TRP A 473 -7.72 -5.72 -11.84
C TRP A 473 -6.23 -5.95 -11.66
N LEU A 474 -5.45 -5.41 -12.58
CA LEU A 474 -4.00 -5.59 -12.64
C LEU A 474 -3.23 -4.34 -12.18
N GLY A 475 -3.91 -3.23 -11.94
CA GLY A 475 -3.28 -1.95 -11.62
C GLY A 475 -3.87 -0.79 -12.42
N ALA A 476 -3.40 0.42 -12.13
CA ALA A 476 -3.74 1.61 -12.91
C ALA A 476 -2.68 1.82 -14.02
N LEU A 477 -3.08 2.36 -15.18
CA LEU A 477 -2.19 2.64 -16.32
C LEU A 477 -1.49 3.99 -16.22
#